data_AF-A0A1G7A1T1-F1
#
_entry.id   AF-A0A1G7A1T1-F1
#
_cell.length_a   1.000
_cell.length_b   1.000
_cell.length_c   1.000
_cell.angle_alpha   90.00
_cell.angle_beta   90.00
_cell.angle_gamma   90.00
#
_symmetry.space_group_name_H-M   'P 1'
#
loop_
_entity.id
_entity.type
_entity.pdbx_description
1 polymer ?
#
loop_
_entity_poly.entity_id
_entity_poly.type
_entity_poly.pdbx_seq_one_letter_code
_entity_poly.pdbx_strand_id
1 'polypeptide(L)'
;MTDTTTENHQTAGGAAPDPNGAALDAARDRLQRLHDLYAFGHLTVDFLAGLTFTVGSVLFFWPRTEVPAIWLFVVGSVLFTAKPSVRLAHMLHDGHTRRSLERALSEEARVALTAFTPRGRTLRI
;
A
#
# COMPACT_ATOMS: atom_id res chain seq x y z
N MET A 1 20.23 -25.28 -54.47
CA MET A 1 18.85 -25.72 -54.74
C MET A 1 18.39 -26.47 -53.50
N THR A 2 17.70 -25.90 -52.52
CA THR A 2 17.08 -24.59 -52.28
C THR A 2 17.00 -24.41 -50.77
N ASP A 3 17.25 -23.19 -50.28
CA ASP A 3 16.91 -22.74 -48.93
C ASP A 3 15.45 -23.00 -48.62
N THR A 4 15.14 -23.33 -47.36
CA THR A 4 13.86 -22.96 -46.74
C THR A 4 14.03 -22.79 -45.24
N THR A 5 14.44 -21.58 -44.88
CA THR A 5 13.90 -20.81 -43.75
C THR A 5 12.39 -21.01 -43.64
N THR A 6 11.88 -21.36 -42.46
CA THR A 6 10.49 -21.08 -42.05
C THR A 6 10.48 -21.02 -40.52
N GLU A 7 10.86 -19.86 -39.98
CA GLU A 7 9.93 -18.84 -39.50
C GLU A 7 9.42 -19.14 -38.10
N ASN A 8 10.19 -18.58 -37.17
CA ASN A 8 9.77 -18.02 -35.91
C ASN A 8 8.36 -17.42 -36.05
N HIS A 9 7.33 -18.19 -35.66
CA HIS A 9 5.96 -17.70 -35.53
C HIS A 9 5.86 -16.86 -34.25
N GLN A 10 6.62 -15.77 -34.22
CA GLN A 10 6.30 -14.61 -33.43
C GLN A 10 5.09 -13.98 -34.11
N THR A 11 3.91 -14.47 -33.76
CA THR A 11 2.67 -13.80 -34.04
C THR A 11 2.73 -12.46 -33.31
N ALA A 12 3.18 -11.45 -34.05
CA ALA A 12 2.81 -10.06 -33.86
C ALA A 12 1.28 -9.97 -34.00
N GLY A 13 0.57 -10.47 -33.00
CA GLY A 13 -0.86 -10.31 -32.85
C GLY A 13 -1.09 -8.96 -32.22
N GLY A 14 -1.39 -7.96 -33.06
CA GLY A 14 -2.24 -6.83 -32.69
C GLY A 14 -3.66 -7.33 -32.39
N ALA A 15 -3.79 -8.26 -31.44
CA ALA A 15 -5.06 -8.68 -30.89
C ALA A 15 -5.57 -7.50 -30.06
N ALA A 16 -6.83 -7.11 -30.26
CA ALA A 16 -7.48 -6.13 -29.41
C ALA A 16 -7.20 -6.49 -27.94
N PRO A 17 -6.76 -5.52 -27.11
CA PRO A 17 -6.39 -5.79 -25.72
C PRO A 17 -7.51 -6.59 -25.07
N ASP A 18 -7.17 -7.71 -24.46
CA ASP A 18 -8.14 -8.56 -23.81
C ASP A 18 -8.85 -7.71 -22.75
N PRO A 19 -10.18 -7.54 -22.83
CA PRO A 19 -10.88 -6.59 -21.97
C PRO A 19 -10.73 -6.96 -20.49
N ASN A 20 -10.46 -8.24 -20.20
CA ASN A 20 -10.21 -8.75 -18.87
C ASN A 20 -8.78 -8.46 -18.37
N GLY A 21 -7.75 -8.64 -19.18
CA GLY A 21 -6.36 -8.32 -18.81
C GLY A 21 -6.16 -6.84 -18.57
N ALA A 22 -6.71 -5.98 -19.43
CA ALA A 22 -6.70 -4.54 -19.22
C ALA A 22 -7.39 -4.11 -17.90
N ALA A 23 -8.54 -4.73 -17.57
CA ALA A 23 -9.24 -4.46 -16.31
C ALA A 23 -8.48 -4.98 -15.08
N LEU A 24 -7.83 -6.14 -15.19
CA LEU A 24 -7.01 -6.74 -14.14
C LEU A 24 -5.78 -5.89 -13.81
N ASP A 25 -5.08 -5.41 -14.84
CA ASP A 25 -3.88 -4.61 -14.66
C ASP A 25 -4.21 -3.24 -14.05
N ALA A 26 -5.31 -2.61 -14.49
CA ALA A 26 -5.81 -1.39 -13.87
C ALA A 26 -6.17 -1.58 -12.38
N ALA A 27 -6.74 -2.74 -12.01
CA ALA A 27 -7.06 -3.06 -10.62
C ALA A 27 -5.79 -3.28 -9.77
N ARG A 28 -4.79 -4.02 -10.29
CA ARG A 28 -3.50 -4.25 -9.63
C ARG A 28 -2.76 -2.94 -9.39
N ASP A 29 -2.69 -2.06 -10.39
CA ASP A 29 -2.04 -0.76 -10.28
C ASP A 29 -2.69 0.12 -9.19
N ARG A 30 -4.01 0.08 -9.09
CA ARG A 30 -4.74 0.82 -8.04
C ARG A 30 -4.43 0.27 -6.65
N LEU A 31 -4.42 -1.06 -6.48
CA LEU A 31 -4.08 -1.69 -5.20
C LEU A 31 -2.64 -1.38 -4.80
N GLN A 32 -1.69 -1.45 -5.74
CA GLN A 32 -0.29 -1.14 -5.47
C GLN A 32 -0.10 0.31 -5.03
N ARG A 33 -0.71 1.28 -5.73
CA ARG A 33 -0.64 2.71 -5.34
C ARG A 33 -1.20 2.97 -3.94
N LEU A 34 -2.31 2.33 -3.59
CA LEU A 34 -2.89 2.43 -2.26
C LEU A 34 -1.94 1.85 -1.21
N HIS A 35 -1.42 0.65 -1.46
CA HIS A 35 -0.46 -0.01 -0.57
C HIS A 35 0.77 0.88 -0.32
N ASP A 36 1.36 1.45 -1.37
CA ASP A 36 2.54 2.30 -1.26
C ASP A 36 2.26 3.58 -0.46
N LEU A 37 1.11 4.23 -0.69
CA LEU A 37 0.69 5.42 0.07
C LEU A 37 0.46 5.10 1.55
N TYR A 38 -0.21 3.98 1.84
CA TYR A 38 -0.42 3.52 3.22
C TYR A 38 0.90 3.18 3.90
N ALA A 39 1.81 2.47 3.22
CA ALA A 39 3.11 2.09 3.76
C ALA A 39 3.95 3.34 4.10
N PHE A 40 4.00 4.32 3.21
CA PHE A 40 4.72 5.57 3.45
C PHE A 40 4.10 6.37 4.60
N GLY A 41 2.78 6.58 4.59
CA GLY A 41 2.09 7.30 5.66
C GLY A 41 2.27 6.63 7.02
N HIS A 42 2.25 5.30 7.06
CA HIS A 42 2.47 4.52 8.27
C HIS A 42 3.89 4.70 8.83
N LEU A 43 4.91 4.72 7.96
CA LEU A 43 6.30 4.97 8.33
C LEU A 43 6.50 6.40 8.83
N THR A 44 5.91 7.39 8.16
CA THR A 44 5.99 8.81 8.56
C THR A 44 5.39 9.02 9.95
N VAL A 45 4.18 8.49 10.20
CA VAL A 45 3.53 8.61 11.51
C VAL A 45 4.34 7.93 12.61
N ASP A 46 4.91 6.76 12.34
CA ASP A 46 5.80 6.06 13.28
C ASP A 46 7.02 6.88 13.66
N PHE A 47 7.69 7.39 12.63
CA PHE A 47 8.91 8.14 12.80
C PHE A 47 8.64 9.44 13.58
N LEU A 48 7.55 10.14 13.27
CA LEU A 48 7.15 11.35 13.98
C LEU A 48 6.74 11.05 15.43
N ALA A 49 6.01 9.96 15.68
CA ALA A 49 5.67 9.53 17.04
C ALA A 49 6.95 9.24 17.86
N GLY A 50 7.87 8.46 17.30
CA GLY A 50 9.17 8.18 17.93
C GLY A 50 9.98 9.45 18.19
N LEU A 51 10.09 10.32 17.18
CA LEU A 51 10.85 11.57 17.29
C LEU A 51 10.29 12.50 18.38
N THR A 52 8.98 12.67 18.42
CA THR A 52 8.32 13.51 19.43
C THR A 52 8.50 12.95 20.84
N PHE A 53 8.43 11.63 21.03
CA PHE A 53 8.75 10.99 22.30
C PHE A 53 10.21 11.13 22.70
N THR A 54 11.16 10.91 21.78
CA THR A 54 12.59 11.06 22.07
C THR A 54 12.93 12.49 22.45
N VAL A 55 12.48 13.48 21.67
CA VAL A 55 12.72 14.89 21.95
C VAL A 55 12.05 15.30 23.26
N GLY A 56 10.78 14.92 23.48
CA GLY A 56 10.10 15.15 24.75
C GLY A 56 10.87 14.57 25.95
N SER A 57 11.41 13.35 25.80
CA SER A 57 12.17 12.69 26.87
C SER A 57 13.43 13.46 27.25
N VAL A 58 14.12 14.03 26.25
CA VAL A 58 15.31 14.88 26.48
C VAL A 58 14.91 16.20 27.14
N LEU A 59 13.79 16.81 26.75
CA LEU A 59 13.35 18.09 27.33
C LEU A 59 13.00 17.99 28.83
N PHE A 60 12.65 16.80 29.35
CA PHE A 60 12.41 16.60 30.78
C PHE A 60 13.66 16.75 31.66
N PHE A 61 14.86 16.82 31.10
CA PHE A 61 16.08 17.08 31.89
C PHE A 61 16.16 18.49 32.48
N TRP A 62 15.37 19.45 31.98
CA TRP A 62 15.36 20.81 32.49
C TRP A 62 13.95 21.25 32.90
N PRO A 63 13.77 21.80 34.12
CA PRO A 63 12.46 22.26 34.59
C PRO A 63 11.81 23.32 33.68
N ARG A 64 12.62 24.17 33.02
CA ARG A 64 12.13 25.23 32.13
C ARG A 64 11.48 24.69 30.85
N THR A 65 11.79 23.46 30.45
CA THR A 65 11.29 22.82 29.23
C THR A 65 10.28 21.70 29.52
N GLU A 66 9.81 21.58 30.75
CA GLU A 66 8.84 20.56 31.15
C GLU A 66 7.49 20.70 30.43
N VAL A 67 6.95 21.92 30.35
CA VAL A 67 5.68 22.18 29.64
C VAL A 67 5.77 21.79 28.16
N PRO A 68 6.77 22.21 27.36
CA PRO A 68 6.89 21.74 25.99
C PRO A 68 7.17 20.24 25.89
N ALA A 69 7.87 19.62 26.85
CA ALA A 69 8.07 18.17 26.90
C ALA A 69 6.74 17.41 26.99
N ILE A 70 5.84 17.86 27.88
CA ILE A 70 4.50 17.28 28.04
C ILE A 70 3.73 17.33 26.72
N TRP A 71 3.73 18.47 26.03
CA TRP A 71 3.04 18.60 24.75
C TRP A 71 3.62 17.69 23.66
N LEU A 72 4.94 17.54 23.59
CA LEU A 72 5.61 16.59 22.71
C LEU A 72 5.16 15.15 22.97
N PHE A 73 5.02 14.75 24.23
CA PHE A 73 4.48 13.44 24.60
C PHE A 73 3.01 13.26 24.26
N VAL A 74 2.18 14.30 24.45
CA VAL A 74 0.75 14.26 24.07
C VAL A 74 0.62 14.09 22.56
N VAL A 75 1.35 14.89 21.77
CA VAL A 75 1.35 14.78 20.31
C VAL A 75 1.87 13.41 19.87
N GLY A 76 2.99 12.95 20.44
CA GLY A 76 3.55 11.62 20.16
C GLY A 76 2.56 10.50 20.46
N SER A 77 1.80 10.62 21.56
CA SER A 77 0.76 9.64 21.94
C SER A 77 -0.40 9.61 20.96
N VAL A 78 -0.85 10.77 20.46
CA VAL A 78 -1.90 10.86 19.44
C VAL A 78 -1.41 10.24 18.12
N LEU A 79 -0.18 10.51 17.71
CA LEU A 79 0.42 9.90 16.51
C LEU A 79 0.58 8.37 16.66
N PHE A 80 1.05 7.91 17.81
CA PHE A 80 1.24 6.50 18.10
C PHE A 80 -0.09 5.73 18.10
N THR A 81 -1.15 6.33 18.64
CA THR A 81 -2.49 5.72 18.64
C THR A 81 -3.17 5.73 17.28
N ALA A 82 -2.77 6.60 16.35
CA ALA A 82 -3.35 6.63 15.00
C ALA A 82 -3.12 5.33 14.20
N LYS A 83 -2.02 4.62 14.43
CA LYS A 83 -1.71 3.34 13.75
C LYS A 83 -2.74 2.23 13.95
N PRO A 84 -3.04 1.79 15.19
CA PRO A 84 -4.05 0.76 15.41
C PRO A 84 -5.43 1.21 14.94
N SER A 85 -5.73 2.51 14.99
CA SER A 85 -7.01 3.08 14.53
C SER A 85 -7.22 2.94 13.03
N VAL A 86 -6.18 3.11 12.20
CA VAL A 86 -6.28 2.88 10.76
C VAL A 86 -6.48 1.40 10.44
N ARG A 87 -5.80 0.50 11.15
CA ARG A 87 -6.00 -0.95 10.99
C ARG A 87 -7.41 -1.39 11.40
N LEU A 88 -7.94 -0.81 12.48
CA LEU A 88 -9.31 -1.03 12.94
C LEU A 88 -10.34 -0.48 11.93
N ALA A 89 -10.12 0.73 11.41
CA ALA A 89 -10.98 1.33 10.39
C ALA A 89 -10.96 0.52 9.08
N HIS A 90 -9.81 -0.03 8.68
CA HIS A 90 -9.70 -0.89 7.51
C HIS A 90 -10.47 -2.20 7.68
N MET A 91 -10.40 -2.84 8.85
CA MET A 91 -11.21 -4.04 9.17
C MET A 91 -12.73 -3.76 9.08
N LEU A 92 -13.17 -2.54 9.36
CA LEU A 92 -14.58 -2.14 9.26
C LEU A 92 -14.97 -1.73 7.83
N HIS A 93 -14.06 -1.13 7.05
CA HIS A 93 -14.34 -0.62 5.70
C HIS A 93 -14.25 -1.69 4.59
N ASP A 94 -13.37 -2.69 4.73
CA ASP A 94 -13.13 -3.72 3.70
C ASP A 94 -14.35 -4.57 3.34
N GLY A 95 -15.39 -4.59 4.17
CA GLY A 95 -16.65 -5.26 3.86
C GLY A 95 -17.41 -4.65 2.68
N HIS A 96 -17.14 -3.40 2.31
CA HIS A 96 -17.94 -2.66 1.32
C HIS A 96 -17.30 -2.60 -0.08
N THR A 97 -15.99 -2.42 -0.17
CA THR A 97 -15.27 -2.25 -1.46
C THR A 97 -15.07 -3.58 -2.19
N ARG A 98 -14.98 -4.70 -1.47
CA ARG A 98 -14.83 -6.05 -2.06
C ARG A 98 -15.98 -6.41 -3.02
N ARG A 99 -17.19 -5.94 -2.71
CA ARG A 99 -18.43 -6.25 -3.45
C ARG A 99 -18.53 -5.59 -4.83
N SER A 100 -17.81 -4.48 -5.08
CA SER A 100 -17.86 -3.79 -6.38
C SER A 100 -16.90 -4.42 -7.40
N LEU A 101 -15.73 -4.88 -6.96
CA LEU A 101 -14.76 -5.62 -7.78
C LEU A 101 -15.26 -7.00 -8.15
N GLU A 102 -15.96 -7.68 -7.23
CA GLU A 102 -16.62 -8.95 -7.53
C GLU A 102 -17.54 -8.79 -8.74
N ARG A 103 -18.45 -7.82 -8.76
CA ARG A 103 -19.39 -7.66 -9.89
C ARG A 103 -18.74 -7.29 -11.23
N ALA A 104 -17.56 -6.67 -11.22
CA ALA A 104 -16.88 -6.20 -12.42
C ALA A 104 -15.90 -7.20 -13.04
N LEU A 105 -15.39 -8.16 -12.24
CA LEU A 105 -14.39 -9.14 -12.70
C LEU A 105 -15.03 -10.52 -12.93
N SER A 106 -14.66 -11.16 -14.04
CA SER A 106 -14.96 -12.57 -14.32
C SER A 106 -14.31 -13.49 -13.27
N GLU A 107 -14.82 -14.71 -13.12
CA GLU A 107 -14.35 -15.69 -12.12
C GLU A 107 -12.82 -15.87 -12.17
N GLU A 108 -12.25 -16.02 -13.38
CA GLU A 108 -10.82 -16.18 -13.61
C GLU A 108 -10.02 -14.95 -13.17
N ALA A 109 -10.53 -13.76 -13.49
CA ALA A 109 -9.91 -12.50 -13.11
C ALA A 109 -9.93 -12.29 -11.58
N ARG A 110 -11.01 -12.70 -10.89
CA ARG A 110 -11.07 -12.67 -9.43
C ARG A 110 -10.02 -13.57 -8.80
N VAL A 111 -9.86 -14.80 -9.31
CA VAL A 111 -8.83 -15.75 -8.83
C VAL A 111 -7.43 -15.18 -9.04
N ALA A 112 -7.18 -14.56 -10.19
CA ALA A 112 -5.90 -13.92 -10.48
C ALA A 112 -5.63 -12.69 -9.59
N LEU A 113 -6.66 -11.97 -9.14
CA LEU A 113 -6.55 -10.83 -8.24
C LEU A 113 -6.43 -11.24 -6.77
N THR A 114 -7.10 -12.31 -6.33
CA THR A 114 -6.94 -12.82 -4.95
C THR A 114 -5.59 -13.48 -4.74
N ALA A 115 -5.02 -14.10 -5.79
CA ALA A 115 -3.65 -14.60 -5.79
C ALA A 115 -2.60 -13.47 -5.88
N PHE A 116 -2.99 -12.26 -6.28
CA PHE A 116 -2.09 -11.12 -6.35
C PHE A 116 -1.75 -10.63 -4.94
N THR A 117 -0.54 -10.97 -4.49
CA THR A 117 0.06 -10.31 -3.34
C THR A 117 0.70 -9.01 -3.84
N PRO A 118 0.31 -7.82 -3.33
CA PRO A 118 1.00 -6.59 -3.66
C PRO A 118 2.49 -6.81 -3.43
N ARG A 119 3.33 -6.37 -4.38
CA ARG A 119 4.76 -6.40 -4.14
C ARG A 119 5.02 -5.41 -3.02
N GLY A 120 5.05 -5.90 -1.78
CA GLY A 120 5.64 -5.20 -0.67
C GLY A 120 7.07 -4.98 -1.11
N ARG A 121 7.38 -3.76 -1.59
CA ARG A 121 8.76 -3.34 -1.69
C ARG A 121 9.26 -3.44 -0.27
N THR A 122 9.97 -4.54 0.02
CA THR A 122 10.76 -4.70 1.23
C THR A 122 11.70 -3.51 1.19
N LEU A 123 11.29 -2.41 1.83
CA LEU A 123 12.16 -1.28 2.10
C LEU A 123 13.12 -1.86 3.13
N ARG A 124 14.18 -2.49 2.63
CA ARG A 124 15.40 -2.76 3.37
C ARG A 124 15.91 -1.38 3.75
N ILE A 125 15.52 -0.93 4.93
CA ILE A 125 16.20 0.11 5.69
C ILE A 125 17.20 -0.62 6.57
#